data_AF-A0A1I8GZS2-F1
#
_entry.id   AF-A0A1I8GZS2-F1
#
_cell.length_a   1.000
_cell.length_b   1.000
_cell.length_c   1.000
_cell.angle_alpha   90.00
_cell.angle_beta   90.00
_cell.angle_gamma   90.00
#
_symmetry.space_group_name_H-M   'P 1'
#
loop_
_entity.id
_entity.type
_entity.pdbx_description
1 polymer ?
#
loop_
_entity_poly.entity_id
_entity_poly.type
_entity_poly.pdbx_seq_one_letter_code
_entity_poly.pdbx_strand_id
1 'polypeptide(L)'
;MPLIYQLASIGLLLSLISHVAQSGSPDSQQLSSQCQACSAIAAAFQRGLERTARDNFGGGNTNWEETRLGTYALSETRLVDITDRLCKDKDNEMDGVTSSECHAMLEKIEEDIEKFWFGAFKANPTSASLRDSVCVNGTAACCAYGRWGPECAPCPDCSGGRGDCNGNGTRTGTGACDCHPGYSGAQCSDCSAKYYRANGESNGECKACSPACRSACTGPLATQCDQCADGYETVQQADGAACVDIDECQTRSPCSGPRSFCENLPGSYRCGDCDRACSACSGPGQVGCTACSPGFEPATTGSGCQDVNECSPDSPHCTGPYERCVNL
;
A
#
# COMPACT_ATOMS: atom_id res chain seq x y z
N MET A 1 -2.89 -20.16 59.32
CA MET A 1 -2.84 -19.80 57.89
C MET A 1 -4.23 -19.39 57.45
N PRO A 2 -4.51 -18.08 57.37
CA PRO A 2 -5.14 -17.59 56.15
C PRO A 2 -4.63 -16.19 55.77
N LEU A 3 -3.94 -16.10 54.64
CA LEU A 3 -3.49 -14.84 54.04
C LEU A 3 -3.56 -14.98 52.51
N ILE A 4 -4.70 -15.41 51.98
CA ILE A 4 -4.88 -15.63 50.53
C ILE A 4 -6.17 -14.97 49.99
N TYR A 5 -7.09 -14.50 50.83
CA TYR A 5 -8.38 -13.96 50.39
C TYR A 5 -8.43 -12.44 50.13
N GLN A 6 -7.32 -11.71 50.19
CA GLN A 6 -7.31 -10.24 50.02
C GLN A 6 -6.74 -9.73 48.67
N LEU A 7 -6.22 -10.59 47.79
CA LEU A 7 -5.61 -10.15 46.52
C LEU A 7 -6.49 -10.35 45.27
N ALA A 8 -7.61 -11.07 45.38
CA ALA A 8 -8.51 -11.29 44.23
C ALA A 8 -9.49 -10.13 43.95
N SER A 9 -9.65 -9.19 44.90
CA SER A 9 -10.62 -8.08 44.76
C SER A 9 -10.02 -6.77 44.23
N ILE A 10 -8.69 -6.68 44.11
CA ILE A 10 -8.01 -5.49 43.53
C ILE A 10 -7.79 -5.68 42.01
N GLY A 11 -7.68 -6.93 41.54
CA GLY A 11 -7.53 -7.26 40.11
C GLY A 11 -8.77 -6.98 39.26
N LEU A 12 -9.98 -7.06 39.82
CA LEU A 12 -11.22 -6.77 39.09
C LEU A 12 -11.51 -5.27 38.95
N LEU A 13 -10.97 -4.42 39.84
CA LEU A 13 -11.14 -2.96 39.78
C LEU A 13 -10.15 -2.28 38.83
N LEU A 14 -9.00 -2.90 38.55
CA LEU A 14 -8.02 -2.40 37.57
C LEU A 14 -8.30 -2.86 36.13
N SER A 15 -9.05 -3.96 35.92
CA SER A 15 -9.46 -4.38 34.57
C SER A 15 -10.64 -3.58 34.00
N LEU A 16 -11.43 -2.91 34.85
CA LEU A 16 -12.55 -2.04 34.43
C LEU A 16 -12.13 -0.62 34.04
N ILE A 17 -10.91 -0.19 34.40
CA ILE A 17 -10.40 1.16 34.05
C ILE A 17 -9.66 1.15 32.70
N SER A 18 -9.31 -0.02 32.16
CA SER A 18 -8.60 -0.13 30.87
C SER A 18 -9.52 -0.15 29.64
N HIS A 19 -10.84 -0.05 29.81
CA HIS A 19 -11.81 0.07 28.69
C HIS A 19 -12.44 1.47 28.57
N VAL A 20 -12.03 2.44 29.39
CA VAL A 20 -12.52 3.84 29.31
C VAL A 20 -11.45 4.71 28.64
N ALA A 21 -11.12 4.39 27.40
CA ALA A 21 -10.24 5.23 26.58
C ALA A 21 -10.61 5.11 25.10
N GLN A 22 -11.91 5.24 24.78
CA GLN A 22 -12.43 5.60 23.45
C GLN A 22 -13.96 5.69 23.53
N SER A 23 -14.50 6.82 23.97
CA SER A 23 -15.92 7.13 23.75
C SER A 23 -16.05 8.62 23.52
N GLY A 24 -15.96 9.01 22.24
CA GLY A 24 -16.44 10.33 21.82
C GLY A 24 -17.92 10.48 22.21
N SER A 25 -18.38 11.71 22.43
CA SER A 25 -19.81 11.95 22.66
C SER A 25 -20.63 11.42 21.45
N PRO A 26 -21.87 10.98 21.65
CA PRO A 26 -22.75 10.55 20.55
C PRO A 26 -22.81 11.56 19.40
N ASP A 27 -22.83 12.86 19.74
CA ASP A 27 -22.82 13.97 18.77
C ASP A 27 -21.52 14.02 17.93
N SER A 28 -20.37 13.73 18.54
CA SER A 28 -19.08 13.73 17.85
C SER A 28 -18.93 12.56 16.86
N GLN A 29 -19.49 11.39 17.19
CA GLN A 29 -19.49 10.24 16.30
C GLN A 29 -20.40 10.47 15.09
N GLN A 30 -21.58 11.07 15.31
CA GLN A 30 -22.51 11.40 14.25
C GLN A 30 -21.96 12.48 13.28
N LEU A 31 -21.26 13.49 13.78
CA LEU A 31 -20.60 14.48 12.93
C LEU A 31 -19.46 13.87 12.10
N SER A 32 -18.73 12.91 12.69
CA SER A 32 -17.67 12.19 11.98
C SER A 32 -18.21 11.42 10.78
N SER A 33 -19.27 10.62 10.96
CA SER A 33 -19.86 9.84 9.88
C SER A 33 -20.50 10.72 8.80
N GLN A 34 -21.15 11.83 9.20
CA GLN A 34 -21.67 12.81 8.25
C GLN A 34 -20.57 13.48 7.43
N CYS A 35 -19.44 13.84 8.06
CA CYS A 35 -18.32 14.43 7.32
C CYS A 35 -17.70 13.45 6.33
N GLN A 36 -17.56 12.18 6.74
CA GLN A 36 -17.02 11.12 5.89
C GLN A 36 -17.92 10.88 4.67
N ALA A 37 -19.23 10.70 4.88
CA ALA A 37 -20.20 10.53 3.79
C ALA A 37 -20.25 11.76 2.86
N CYS A 38 -20.28 12.98 3.41
CA CYS A 38 -20.30 14.20 2.62
C CYS A 38 -19.02 14.40 1.80
N SER A 39 -17.85 14.15 2.40
CA SER A 39 -16.57 14.23 1.70
C SER A 39 -16.48 13.21 0.57
N ALA A 40 -17.01 12.01 0.79
CA ALA A 40 -17.04 10.96 -0.21
C ALA A 40 -17.98 11.29 -1.38
N ILE A 41 -19.16 11.87 -1.09
CA ILE A 41 -20.05 12.45 -2.12
C ILE A 41 -19.35 13.55 -2.90
N ALA A 42 -18.62 14.46 -2.24
CA ALA A 42 -17.89 15.52 -2.91
C ALA A 42 -16.75 14.99 -3.82
N ALA A 43 -16.05 13.94 -3.40
CA ALA A 43 -15.07 13.26 -4.24
C ALA A 43 -15.74 12.56 -5.45
N ALA A 44 -16.89 11.89 -5.24
CA ALA A 44 -17.67 11.30 -6.32
C ALA A 44 -18.19 12.35 -7.31
N PHE A 45 -18.59 13.51 -6.83
CA PHE A 45 -19.01 14.63 -7.67
C PHE A 45 -17.86 15.13 -8.55
N GLN A 46 -16.65 15.26 -8.00
CA GLN A 46 -15.47 15.64 -8.77
C GLN A 46 -15.15 14.63 -9.87
N ARG A 47 -15.22 13.33 -9.58
CA ARG A 47 -15.09 12.27 -10.60
C ARG A 47 -16.22 12.35 -11.63
N GLY A 48 -17.44 12.67 -11.21
CA GLY A 48 -18.58 12.90 -12.08
C GLY A 48 -18.36 14.05 -13.07
N LEU A 49 -17.75 15.16 -12.62
CA LEU A 49 -17.33 16.26 -13.49
C LEU A 49 -16.33 15.79 -14.55
N GLU A 50 -15.31 15.02 -14.17
CA GLU A 50 -14.30 14.48 -15.08
C GLU A 50 -14.91 13.52 -16.09
N ARG A 51 -15.77 12.61 -15.63
CA ARG A 51 -16.46 11.62 -16.46
C ARG A 51 -17.36 12.27 -17.52
N THR A 52 -18.09 13.32 -17.14
CA THR A 52 -19.02 14.04 -18.02
C THR A 52 -18.36 15.20 -18.78
N ALA A 53 -17.04 15.39 -18.68
CA ALA A 53 -16.35 16.55 -19.24
C ALA A 53 -16.43 16.63 -20.77
N ARG A 54 -16.67 15.50 -21.45
CA ARG A 54 -16.78 15.40 -22.92
C ARG A 54 -18.19 15.13 -23.41
N ASP A 55 -19.17 15.09 -22.49
CA ASP A 55 -20.55 14.78 -22.83
C ASP A 55 -21.26 16.01 -23.42
N ASN A 56 -22.41 15.77 -24.04
CA ASN A 56 -23.26 16.77 -24.66
C ASN A 56 -24.74 16.40 -24.45
N PHE A 57 -25.66 17.20 -24.97
CA PHE A 57 -27.11 16.95 -24.83
C PHE A 57 -27.61 15.73 -25.63
N GLY A 58 -26.73 15.02 -26.37
CA GLY A 58 -27.07 13.81 -27.11
C GLY A 58 -27.79 14.02 -28.43
N GLY A 59 -27.91 15.25 -28.94
CA GLY A 59 -28.53 15.58 -30.24
C GLY A 59 -27.51 15.90 -31.33
N GLY A 60 -27.77 15.41 -32.54
CA GLY A 60 -26.81 15.40 -33.66
C GLY A 60 -26.48 16.77 -34.31
N ASN A 61 -26.63 17.91 -33.61
CA ASN A 61 -26.24 19.21 -34.15
C ASN A 61 -25.85 20.23 -33.05
N THR A 62 -24.58 20.22 -32.64
CA THR A 62 -24.02 20.99 -31.50
C THR A 62 -24.27 22.51 -31.60
N ASN A 63 -24.23 23.10 -32.80
CA ASN A 63 -24.41 24.55 -32.99
C ASN A 63 -25.86 25.00 -32.72
N TRP A 64 -26.86 24.17 -33.05
CA TRP A 64 -28.26 24.45 -32.73
C TRP A 64 -28.54 24.31 -31.22
N GLU A 65 -27.86 23.37 -30.56
CA GLU A 65 -27.99 23.13 -29.13
C GLU A 65 -27.42 24.29 -28.31
N GLU A 66 -26.21 24.76 -28.65
CA GLU A 66 -25.54 25.86 -27.96
C GLU A 66 -26.33 27.17 -28.02
N THR A 67 -27.01 27.45 -29.15
CA THR A 67 -27.79 28.68 -29.32
C THR A 67 -29.14 28.68 -28.60
N ARG A 68 -29.71 27.51 -28.26
CA ARG A 68 -31.04 27.39 -27.65
C ARG A 68 -31.05 26.89 -26.21
N LEU A 69 -30.10 26.03 -25.84
CA LEU A 69 -30.05 25.33 -24.55
C LEU A 69 -28.85 25.76 -23.70
N GLY A 70 -27.90 26.51 -24.29
CA GLY A 70 -26.64 26.88 -23.65
C GLY A 70 -25.61 25.75 -23.69
N THR A 71 -24.54 25.88 -22.92
CA THR A 71 -23.47 24.87 -22.86
C THR A 71 -23.86 23.72 -21.93
N TYR A 72 -23.76 22.47 -22.40
CA TYR A 72 -23.98 21.26 -21.55
C TYR A 72 -23.15 21.31 -20.25
N ALA A 73 -21.92 21.83 -20.34
CA ALA A 73 -20.96 21.92 -19.25
C ALA A 73 -21.48 22.54 -17.95
N LEU A 74 -22.47 23.44 -18.00
CA LEU A 74 -23.07 24.11 -16.83
C LEU A 74 -24.60 23.95 -16.78
N SER A 75 -25.13 22.97 -17.52
CA SER A 75 -26.56 22.71 -17.60
C SER A 75 -27.08 21.96 -16.37
N GLU A 76 -28.39 22.04 -16.13
CA GLU A 76 -29.07 21.20 -15.12
C GLU A 76 -28.99 19.71 -15.50
N THR A 77 -29.06 19.39 -16.79
CA THR A 77 -28.92 18.01 -17.30
C THR A 77 -27.61 17.38 -16.85
N ARG A 78 -26.49 18.11 -17.00
CA ARG A 78 -25.18 17.62 -16.53
C ARG A 78 -25.15 17.42 -15.01
N LEU A 79 -25.79 18.30 -14.25
CA LEU A 79 -25.91 18.14 -12.80
C LEU A 79 -26.62 16.83 -12.46
N VAL A 80 -27.76 16.55 -13.10
CA VAL A 80 -28.54 15.32 -12.90
C VAL A 80 -27.73 14.07 -13.29
N ASP A 81 -27.01 14.11 -14.41
CA ASP A 81 -26.16 13.00 -14.86
C ASP A 81 -25.06 12.66 -13.83
N ILE A 82 -24.53 13.70 -13.16
CA ILE A 82 -23.56 13.57 -12.09
C ILE A 82 -24.23 13.03 -10.81
N THR A 83 -25.33 13.65 -10.36
CA THR A 83 -25.98 13.34 -9.08
C THR A 83 -26.57 11.93 -9.04
N ASP A 84 -27.12 11.43 -10.15
CA ASP A 84 -27.69 10.07 -10.24
C ASP A 84 -26.67 8.96 -9.92
N ARG A 85 -25.36 9.25 -10.05
CA ARG A 85 -24.28 8.28 -9.90
C ARG A 85 -23.48 8.43 -8.60
N LEU A 86 -23.71 9.47 -7.79
CA LEU A 86 -22.88 9.79 -6.61
C LEU A 86 -22.77 8.63 -5.60
N CYS A 87 -23.85 7.89 -5.37
CA CYS A 87 -23.87 6.74 -4.46
C CYS A 87 -23.83 5.37 -5.19
N LYS A 88 -23.61 5.37 -6.51
CA LYS A 88 -23.62 4.15 -7.36
C LYS A 88 -22.25 3.79 -7.92
N ASP A 89 -21.25 4.64 -7.78
CA ASP A 89 -19.89 4.33 -8.23
C ASP A 89 -19.39 3.09 -7.48
N LYS A 90 -19.26 1.98 -8.23
CA LYS A 90 -18.81 0.67 -7.73
C LYS A 90 -17.29 0.54 -7.65
N ASP A 91 -16.58 1.60 -8.01
CA ASP A 91 -15.15 1.69 -7.80
C ASP A 91 -14.93 1.78 -6.29
N ASN A 92 -14.57 0.65 -5.71
CA ASN A 92 -14.36 0.41 -4.29
C ASN A 92 -13.35 1.42 -3.71
N GLU A 93 -13.82 2.56 -3.24
CA GLU A 93 -13.39 3.22 -1.99
C GLU A 93 -14.20 4.49 -1.81
N MET A 94 -15.44 4.33 -1.35
CA MET A 94 -16.10 5.41 -0.63
C MET A 94 -15.52 5.47 0.80
N ASP A 95 -14.19 5.40 0.99
CA ASP A 95 -13.45 5.37 2.29
C ASP A 95 -14.28 4.81 3.46
N GLY A 96 -14.76 3.56 3.40
CA GLY A 96 -15.52 2.94 4.49
C GLY A 96 -16.96 3.44 4.73
N VAL A 97 -17.57 4.17 3.79
CA VAL A 97 -18.98 4.62 3.82
C VAL A 97 -19.86 3.62 3.05
N THR A 98 -20.94 3.17 3.70
CA THR A 98 -21.93 2.28 3.09
C THR A 98 -22.85 3.00 2.11
N SER A 99 -23.45 2.26 1.18
CA SER A 99 -24.44 2.81 0.24
C SER A 99 -25.61 3.50 0.98
N SER A 100 -26.08 2.93 2.09
CA SER A 100 -27.13 3.54 2.93
C SER A 100 -26.69 4.87 3.55
N GLU A 101 -25.46 4.97 4.04
CA GLU A 101 -24.94 6.21 4.62
C GLU A 101 -24.74 7.29 3.56
N CYS A 102 -24.30 6.89 2.36
CA CYS A 102 -24.23 7.81 1.22
C CYS A 102 -25.61 8.37 0.87
N HIS A 103 -26.61 7.51 0.67
CA HIS A 103 -27.95 7.95 0.29
C HIS A 103 -28.57 8.83 1.37
N ALA A 104 -28.45 8.46 2.65
CA ALA A 104 -28.95 9.27 3.75
C ALA A 104 -28.27 10.66 3.82
N MET A 105 -26.98 10.74 3.51
CA MET A 105 -26.27 12.02 3.46
C MET A 105 -26.64 12.82 2.20
N LEU A 106 -26.78 12.18 1.04
CA LEU A 106 -27.15 12.81 -0.22
C LEU A 106 -28.53 13.47 -0.14
N GLU A 107 -29.52 12.75 0.42
CA GLU A 107 -30.86 13.29 0.70
C GLU A 107 -30.81 14.57 1.55
N LYS A 108 -29.85 14.66 2.48
CA LYS A 108 -29.68 15.84 3.34
C LYS A 108 -29.06 17.03 2.61
N ILE A 109 -28.23 16.82 1.59
CA ILE A 109 -27.42 17.87 0.95
C ILE A 109 -27.83 18.20 -0.49
N GLU A 110 -28.86 17.56 -1.04
CA GLU A 110 -29.30 17.75 -2.42
C GLU A 110 -29.55 19.23 -2.78
N GLU A 111 -30.26 19.95 -1.91
CA GLU A 111 -30.52 21.38 -2.07
C GLU A 111 -29.23 22.22 -2.03
N ASP A 112 -28.28 21.87 -1.16
CA ASP A 112 -26.99 22.54 -1.06
C ASP A 112 -26.13 22.30 -2.31
N ILE A 113 -26.20 21.09 -2.91
CA ILE A 113 -25.51 20.76 -4.17
C ILE A 113 -26.07 21.61 -5.32
N GLU A 114 -27.39 21.73 -5.44
CA GLU A 114 -28.01 22.57 -6.47
C GLU A 114 -27.61 24.05 -6.30
N LYS A 115 -27.68 24.56 -5.07
CA LYS A 115 -27.26 25.92 -4.74
C LYS A 115 -25.79 26.17 -5.06
N PHE A 116 -24.93 25.20 -4.77
CA PHE A 116 -23.52 25.24 -5.17
C PHE A 116 -23.36 25.29 -6.70
N TRP A 117 -24.04 24.40 -7.42
CA TRP A 117 -23.94 24.28 -8.88
C TRP A 117 -24.34 25.59 -9.57
N PHE A 118 -25.52 26.09 -9.23
CA PHE A 118 -26.09 27.28 -9.87
C PHE A 118 -25.48 28.60 -9.36
N GLY A 119 -24.80 28.58 -8.22
CA GLY A 119 -24.10 29.71 -7.64
C GLY A 119 -22.59 29.64 -7.84
N ALA A 120 -21.89 29.10 -6.84
CA ALA A 120 -20.43 29.13 -6.74
C ALA A 120 -19.74 28.44 -7.93
N PHE A 121 -20.26 27.29 -8.38
CA PHE A 121 -19.66 26.54 -9.49
C PHE A 121 -19.83 27.26 -10.82
N LYS A 122 -21.04 27.72 -11.18
CA LYS A 122 -21.25 28.52 -12.40
C LYS A 122 -20.41 29.80 -12.44
N ALA A 123 -20.17 30.43 -11.29
CA ALA A 123 -19.35 31.62 -11.20
C ALA A 123 -17.85 31.32 -11.38
N ASN A 124 -17.35 30.20 -10.85
CA ASN A 124 -15.94 29.81 -10.97
C ASN A 124 -15.74 28.28 -11.00
N PRO A 125 -15.95 27.63 -12.15
CA PRO A 125 -15.95 26.16 -12.25
C PRO A 125 -14.60 25.51 -11.96
N THR A 126 -13.49 26.25 -12.08
CA THR A 126 -12.13 25.72 -11.93
C THR A 126 -11.63 25.69 -10.49
N SER A 127 -12.21 26.50 -9.59
CA SER A 127 -11.75 26.60 -8.20
C SER A 127 -12.84 26.37 -7.15
N ALA A 128 -14.10 26.20 -7.56
CA ALA A 128 -15.19 25.96 -6.64
C ALA A 128 -15.15 24.52 -6.09
N SER A 129 -15.05 24.39 -4.77
CA SER A 129 -15.01 23.11 -4.05
C SER A 129 -16.40 22.78 -3.49
N LEU A 130 -16.99 21.67 -3.94
CA LEU A 130 -18.26 21.18 -3.38
C LEU A 130 -18.10 20.87 -1.89
N ARG A 131 -16.98 20.24 -1.51
CA ARG A 131 -16.68 19.89 -0.13
C ARG A 131 -16.70 21.12 0.78
N ASP A 132 -16.04 22.20 0.37
CA ASP A 132 -15.98 23.40 1.22
C ASP A 132 -17.32 24.14 1.24
N SER A 133 -18.04 24.17 0.12
CA SER A 133 -19.34 24.84 0.03
C SER A 133 -20.43 24.12 0.81
N VAL A 134 -20.48 22.79 0.72
CA VAL A 134 -21.58 21.96 1.26
C VAL A 134 -21.19 21.30 2.57
N CYS A 135 -20.04 20.63 2.65
CA CYS A 135 -19.65 19.87 3.83
C CYS A 135 -19.09 20.77 4.96
N VAL A 136 -18.40 21.87 4.62
CA VAL A 136 -17.82 22.79 5.59
C VAL A 136 -18.75 23.97 5.89
N ASN A 137 -19.23 24.68 4.87
CA ASN A 137 -20.04 25.89 5.07
C ASN A 137 -21.55 25.64 5.16
N GLY A 138 -22.09 24.67 4.42
CA GLY A 138 -23.52 24.35 4.43
C GLY A 138 -23.92 23.55 5.68
N THR A 139 -23.50 22.30 5.74
CA THR A 139 -23.86 21.37 6.82
C THR A 139 -23.01 21.50 8.07
N ALA A 140 -21.87 22.18 7.99
CA ALA A 140 -20.85 22.26 9.04
C ALA A 140 -20.37 20.90 9.57
N ALA A 141 -20.61 19.81 8.84
CA ALA A 141 -20.22 18.46 9.22
C ALA A 141 -18.69 18.30 9.23
N CYS A 142 -17.99 18.97 8.31
CA CYS A 142 -16.54 18.90 8.17
C CYS A 142 -15.82 20.18 8.62
N CYS A 143 -14.50 20.05 8.82
CA CYS A 143 -13.58 21.17 8.91
C CYS A 143 -12.98 21.49 7.54
N ALA A 144 -12.56 22.74 7.35
CA ALA A 144 -11.66 23.09 6.26
C ALA A 144 -10.34 22.30 6.39
N TYR A 145 -9.71 21.95 5.26
CA TYR A 145 -8.39 21.31 5.30
C TYR A 145 -7.36 22.19 6.03
N GLY A 146 -6.46 21.55 6.76
CA GLY A 146 -5.53 22.20 7.70
C GLY A 146 -6.10 22.40 9.10
N ARG A 147 -7.29 21.86 9.39
CA ARG A 147 -7.96 21.93 10.70
C ARG A 147 -8.54 20.59 11.09
N TRP A 148 -8.71 20.34 12.39
CA TRP A 148 -9.17 19.07 12.92
C TRP A 148 -9.96 19.22 14.23
N GLY A 149 -10.62 18.14 14.64
CA GLY A 149 -11.28 18.05 15.94
C GLY A 149 -12.62 18.81 16.02
N PRO A 150 -13.32 18.72 17.17
CA PRO A 150 -14.69 19.21 17.31
C PRO A 150 -14.84 20.70 17.03
N GLU A 151 -13.81 21.49 17.34
CA GLU A 151 -13.79 22.95 17.14
C GLU A 151 -13.04 23.40 15.87
N CYS A 152 -12.59 22.46 15.01
CA CYS A 152 -11.76 22.77 13.85
C CYS A 152 -10.50 23.60 14.21
N ALA A 153 -9.78 23.14 15.23
CA ALA A 153 -8.49 23.69 15.62
C ALA A 153 -7.46 23.54 14.48
N PRO A 154 -6.50 24.45 14.32
CA PRO A 154 -5.47 24.30 13.29
C PRO A 154 -4.64 23.03 13.53
N CYS A 155 -4.33 22.32 12.46
CA CYS A 155 -3.39 21.21 12.50
C CYS A 155 -1.98 21.70 12.90
N PRO A 156 -1.20 20.90 13.66
CA PRO A 156 0.20 21.20 13.87
C PRO A 156 0.99 21.11 12.56
N ASP A 157 2.18 21.69 12.55
CA ASP A 157 3.10 21.53 11.43
C ASP A 157 3.74 20.14 11.45
N CYS A 158 3.33 19.28 10.51
CA CYS A 158 3.94 17.97 10.25
C CYS A 158 5.14 18.10 9.28
N SER A 159 6.02 19.08 9.60
CA SER A 159 7.25 19.50 8.93
C SER A 159 7.17 19.67 7.41
N GLY A 160 6.14 20.37 6.91
CA GLY A 160 6.08 20.78 5.50
C GLY A 160 5.85 19.66 4.48
N GLY A 161 5.08 18.62 4.84
CA GLY A 161 4.68 17.53 3.93
C GLY A 161 5.38 16.19 4.16
N ARG A 162 5.97 15.99 5.35
CA ARG A 162 6.63 14.74 5.78
C ARG A 162 5.72 13.85 6.63
N GLY A 163 4.48 14.26 6.80
CA GLY A 163 3.46 13.57 7.55
C GLY A 163 2.12 14.28 7.39
N ASP A 164 1.07 13.57 7.77
CA ASP A 164 -0.30 14.04 7.68
C ASP A 164 -0.88 14.30 9.08
N CYS A 165 -1.66 15.36 9.22
CA CYS A 165 -2.36 15.64 10.47
C CYS A 165 -3.52 14.66 10.66
N ASN A 166 -3.50 13.91 11.75
CA ASN A 166 -4.56 12.96 12.09
C ASN A 166 -5.89 13.69 12.35
N GLY A 167 -6.89 13.43 11.52
CA GLY A 167 -8.18 14.14 11.56
C GLY A 167 -8.23 15.41 10.71
N ASN A 168 -7.26 15.61 9.80
CA ASN A 168 -7.27 16.74 8.88
C ASN A 168 -8.60 16.81 8.09
N GLY A 169 -9.28 17.95 8.21
CA GLY A 169 -10.57 18.22 7.59
C GLY A 169 -11.77 17.58 8.29
N THR A 170 -11.56 16.84 9.39
CA THR A 170 -12.64 16.16 10.12
C THR A 170 -12.90 16.78 11.49
N ARG A 171 -14.07 16.47 12.07
CA ARG A 171 -14.44 16.87 13.44
C ARG A 171 -13.87 15.95 14.52
N THR A 172 -13.05 14.99 14.13
CA THR A 172 -12.49 13.94 14.97
C THR A 172 -10.98 13.83 14.72
N GLY A 173 -10.34 12.80 15.28
CA GLY A 173 -8.89 12.62 15.19
C GLY A 173 -8.15 13.07 16.45
N THR A 174 -6.86 12.79 16.48
CA THR A 174 -5.97 13.09 17.61
C THR A 174 -5.21 14.40 17.43
N GLY A 175 -5.13 14.90 16.18
CA GLY A 175 -4.30 16.04 15.82
C GLY A 175 -2.80 15.75 15.84
N ALA A 176 -2.38 14.51 16.11
CA ALA A 176 -0.99 14.11 16.00
C ALA A 176 -0.56 14.01 14.52
N CYS A 177 0.74 14.08 14.25
CA CYS A 177 1.26 13.85 12.92
C CYS A 177 1.48 12.35 12.65
N ASP A 178 0.82 11.85 11.62
CA ASP A 178 1.04 10.52 11.04
C ASP A 178 2.19 10.63 10.03
N CYS A 179 3.40 10.28 10.47
CA CYS A 179 4.62 10.49 9.68
C CYS A 179 4.73 9.56 8.47
N HIS A 180 5.19 10.11 7.36
CA HIS A 180 5.49 9.36 6.14
C HIS A 180 6.69 8.42 6.35
N PRO A 181 6.84 7.37 5.52
CA PRO A 181 7.96 6.44 5.62
C PRO A 181 9.31 7.15 5.67
N GLY A 182 10.13 6.78 6.67
CA GLY A 182 11.44 7.37 6.90
C GLY A 182 11.47 8.52 7.89
N TYR A 183 10.32 9.07 8.27
CA TYR A 183 10.20 10.15 9.25
C TYR A 183 9.57 9.68 10.56
N SER A 184 9.89 10.38 11.64
CA SER A 184 9.40 10.10 12.99
C SER A 184 9.43 11.36 13.86
N GLY A 185 8.96 11.23 15.10
CA GLY A 185 8.83 12.34 16.04
C GLY A 185 7.49 13.07 15.93
N ALA A 186 7.19 13.94 16.90
CA ALA A 186 5.88 14.58 17.01
C ALA A 186 5.52 15.49 15.82
N GLN A 187 6.52 15.99 15.09
CA GLN A 187 6.37 16.84 13.91
C GLN A 187 6.87 16.16 12.62
N CYS A 188 7.26 14.89 12.66
CA CYS A 188 7.87 14.19 11.50
C CYS A 188 9.17 14.83 11.00
N SER A 189 9.94 15.42 11.92
CA SER A 189 11.21 16.09 11.63
C SER A 189 12.41 15.15 11.74
N ASP A 190 12.30 14.06 12.49
CA ASP A 190 13.38 13.13 12.77
C ASP A 190 13.39 11.94 11.81
N CYS A 191 14.56 11.34 11.57
CA CYS A 191 14.64 10.13 10.75
C CYS A 191 14.31 8.89 11.57
N SER A 192 13.48 8.01 11.00
CA SER A 192 13.13 6.72 11.60
C SER A 192 14.35 5.80 11.75
N ALA A 193 14.24 4.76 12.59
CA ALA A 193 15.34 3.86 13.00
C ALA A 193 16.05 3.04 11.89
N LYS A 194 15.76 3.30 10.61
CA LYS A 194 16.36 2.67 9.41
C LYS A 194 16.72 3.71 8.35
N TYR A 195 16.77 4.97 8.75
CA TYR A 195 16.99 6.10 7.88
C TYR A 195 18.04 7.01 8.51
N TYR A 196 18.85 7.63 7.68
CA TYR A 196 19.84 8.62 8.09
C TYR A 196 19.57 9.95 7.41
N ARG A 197 20.02 11.04 8.03
CA ARG A 197 19.93 12.36 7.43
C ARG A 197 21.11 12.57 6.49
N ALA A 198 20.84 12.75 5.21
CA ALA A 198 21.89 13.03 4.24
C ALA A 198 22.40 14.48 4.38
N ASN A 199 23.71 14.66 4.53
CA ASN A 199 24.35 15.98 4.56
C ASN A 199 24.51 16.52 3.13
N GLY A 200 24.07 17.76 2.86
CA GLY A 200 24.28 18.44 1.56
C GLY A 200 23.02 18.97 0.87
N GLU A 201 21.82 18.70 1.39
CA GLU A 201 20.56 19.25 0.88
C GLU A 201 19.94 20.20 1.91
N SER A 202 19.41 21.33 1.45
CA SER A 202 18.93 22.45 2.26
C SER A 202 17.74 22.13 3.20
N ASN A 203 17.28 20.88 3.24
CA ASN A 203 16.23 20.43 4.15
C ASN A 203 16.50 19.03 4.79
N GLY A 204 17.65 18.41 4.51
CA GLY A 204 18.09 17.13 5.07
C GLY A 204 17.05 16.00 5.01
N GLU A 205 16.79 15.46 3.81
CA GLU A 205 15.91 14.31 3.60
C GLU A 205 16.41 13.06 4.35
N CYS A 206 15.47 12.29 4.89
CA CYS A 206 15.76 11.00 5.52
C CYS A 206 15.88 9.91 4.44
N LYS A 207 17.07 9.35 4.26
CA LYS A 207 17.35 8.31 3.26
C LYS A 207 17.56 6.96 3.93
N ALA A 208 17.09 5.89 3.30
CA ALA A 208 17.17 4.55 3.87
C ALA A 208 18.63 4.09 4.07
N CYS A 209 18.87 3.38 5.16
CA CYS A 209 20.12 2.67 5.43
C CYS A 209 20.31 1.49 4.46
N SER A 210 21.53 0.97 4.38
CA SER A 210 21.78 -0.32 3.73
C SER A 210 20.91 -1.43 4.35
N PRO A 211 20.37 -2.39 3.56
CA PRO A 211 19.67 -3.56 4.09
C PRO A 211 20.48 -4.38 5.09
N ALA A 212 21.82 -4.29 5.01
CA ALA A 212 22.74 -4.93 5.93
C ALA A 212 22.72 -4.33 7.36
N CYS A 213 22.10 -3.15 7.56
CA CYS A 213 22.03 -2.51 8.87
C CYS A 213 20.80 -2.98 9.65
N ARG A 214 20.94 -3.34 10.94
CA ARG A 214 19.84 -3.75 11.83
C ARG A 214 18.94 -2.60 12.26
N SER A 215 19.50 -1.41 12.41
CA SER A 215 18.79 -0.24 12.90
C SER A 215 19.40 1.02 12.27
N ALA A 216 19.88 1.96 13.09
CA ALA A 216 20.39 3.22 12.65
C ALA A 216 21.69 3.07 11.86
N CYS A 217 21.95 4.06 11.01
CA CYS A 217 23.16 4.18 10.24
C CYS A 217 23.54 5.64 10.11
N THR A 218 24.81 5.90 9.81
CA THR A 218 25.32 7.25 9.55
C THR A 218 25.35 7.60 8.05
N GLY A 219 25.00 6.65 7.18
CA GLY A 219 25.07 6.81 5.74
C GLY A 219 24.58 5.59 4.96
N PRO A 220 24.69 5.59 3.62
CA PRO A 220 24.09 4.57 2.78
C PRO A 220 24.85 3.23 2.76
N LEU A 221 26.09 3.19 3.25
CA LEU A 221 26.97 2.04 3.09
C LEU A 221 26.82 1.02 4.23
N ALA A 222 27.11 -0.25 3.93
CA ALA A 222 27.14 -1.32 4.93
C ALA A 222 28.27 -1.18 5.97
N THR A 223 29.24 -0.28 5.72
CA THR A 223 30.28 0.15 6.67
C THR A 223 29.81 1.21 7.67
N GLN A 224 28.60 1.73 7.47
CA GLN A 224 28.04 2.84 8.25
C GLN A 224 26.85 2.40 9.10
N CYS A 225 26.69 1.09 9.30
CA CYS A 225 25.68 0.52 10.17
C CYS A 225 26.12 0.61 11.63
N ASP A 226 25.21 1.00 12.52
CA ASP A 226 25.48 0.91 13.97
C ASP A 226 25.57 -0.57 14.41
N GLN A 227 24.77 -1.44 13.79
CA GLN A 227 24.72 -2.88 14.02
C GLN A 227 24.36 -3.61 12.72
N CYS A 228 24.92 -4.80 12.51
CA CYS A 228 24.56 -5.64 11.37
C CYS A 228 23.20 -6.31 11.59
N ALA A 229 22.41 -6.35 10.51
CA ALA A 229 21.14 -7.06 10.47
C ALA A 229 21.34 -8.57 10.66
N ASP A 230 20.28 -9.27 11.02
CA ASP A 230 20.31 -10.73 11.07
C ASP A 230 20.66 -11.30 9.66
N GLY A 231 21.49 -12.33 9.60
CA GLY A 231 22.05 -12.85 8.35
C GLY A 231 23.32 -12.13 7.86
N TYR A 232 23.77 -11.08 8.56
CA TYR A 232 25.01 -10.37 8.26
C TYR A 232 26.00 -10.48 9.43
N GLU A 233 27.29 -10.49 9.14
CA GLU A 233 28.37 -10.47 10.12
C GLU A 233 29.28 -9.25 9.96
N THR A 234 29.88 -8.83 11.07
CA THR A 234 30.83 -7.71 11.06
C THR A 234 32.22 -8.20 10.64
N VAL A 235 32.67 -7.75 9.47
CA VAL A 235 34.00 -8.07 8.92
C VAL A 235 34.87 -6.81 8.92
N GLN A 236 36.10 -6.90 9.42
CA GLN A 236 37.06 -5.80 9.38
C GLN A 236 37.62 -5.65 7.96
N GLN A 237 37.46 -4.47 7.36
CA GLN A 237 38.00 -4.10 6.05
C GLN A 237 38.95 -2.91 6.17
N ALA A 238 39.62 -2.56 5.07
CA ALA A 238 40.57 -1.44 5.03
C ALA A 238 39.94 -0.10 5.44
N ASP A 239 38.67 0.10 5.13
CA ASP A 239 37.91 1.33 5.38
C ASP A 239 37.06 1.29 6.67
N GLY A 240 37.23 0.24 7.50
CA GLY A 240 36.50 0.04 8.75
C GLY A 240 35.70 -1.26 8.80
N ALA A 241 34.90 -1.42 9.85
CA ALA A 241 34.03 -2.59 10.01
C ALA A 241 32.85 -2.51 9.02
N ALA A 242 32.61 -3.57 8.27
CA ALA A 242 31.52 -3.69 7.31
C ALA A 242 30.57 -4.82 7.70
N CYS A 243 29.26 -4.61 7.50
CA CYS A 243 28.29 -5.70 7.55
C CYS A 243 28.31 -6.44 6.22
N VAL A 244 28.82 -7.67 6.24
CA VAL A 244 28.91 -8.55 5.08
C VAL A 244 27.91 -9.68 5.26
N ASP A 245 27.25 -10.03 4.17
CA ASP A 245 26.30 -11.13 4.12
C ASP A 245 26.97 -12.45 4.51
N ILE A 246 26.32 -13.23 5.38
CA ILE A 246 26.81 -14.55 5.77
C ILE A 246 26.41 -15.52 4.67
N ASP A 247 27.37 -16.07 3.92
CA ASP A 247 27.06 -17.14 2.97
C ASP A 247 26.77 -18.44 3.73
N GLU A 248 25.51 -18.69 4.07
CA GLU A 248 25.13 -19.89 4.82
C GLU A 248 25.37 -21.16 3.99
N CYS A 249 25.29 -21.07 2.66
CA CYS A 249 25.53 -22.19 1.76
C CYS A 249 26.98 -22.68 1.84
N GLN A 250 27.94 -21.78 2.02
CA GLN A 250 29.35 -22.13 2.20
C GLN A 250 29.70 -22.50 3.65
N THR A 251 29.08 -21.83 4.63
CA THR A 251 29.52 -21.91 6.03
C THR A 251 28.79 -22.97 6.86
N ARG A 252 27.54 -23.29 6.53
CA ARG A 252 26.66 -24.12 7.38
C ARG A 252 26.00 -25.29 6.68
N SER A 253 26.06 -25.38 5.35
CA SER A 253 25.37 -26.39 4.53
C SER A 253 23.92 -26.62 5.00
N PRO A 254 23.08 -25.57 5.07
CA PRO A 254 21.81 -25.62 5.78
C PRO A 254 20.76 -26.50 5.10
N CYS A 255 20.91 -26.77 3.81
CA CYS A 255 19.99 -27.60 3.05
C CYS A 255 20.33 -29.08 3.22
N SER A 256 19.45 -29.81 3.91
CA SER A 256 19.62 -31.23 4.19
C SER A 256 18.76 -32.06 3.23
N GLY A 257 19.34 -32.49 2.10
CA GLY A 257 18.67 -33.38 1.15
C GLY A 257 19.59 -33.78 -0.01
N PRO A 258 19.53 -35.04 -0.50
CA PRO A 258 20.36 -35.48 -1.63
C PRO A 258 19.93 -34.84 -2.96
N ARG A 259 18.71 -34.30 -3.01
CA ARG A 259 18.10 -33.62 -4.16
C ARG A 259 17.73 -32.16 -3.84
N SER A 260 18.50 -31.49 -2.99
CA SER A 260 18.33 -30.07 -2.74
C SER A 260 19.62 -29.29 -2.99
N PHE A 261 19.46 -28.03 -3.36
CA PHE A 261 20.55 -27.08 -3.48
C PHE A 261 20.30 -25.90 -2.55
N CYS A 262 21.38 -25.22 -2.19
CA CYS A 262 21.35 -24.00 -1.41
C CYS A 262 21.61 -22.80 -2.31
N GLU A 263 20.83 -21.74 -2.16
CA GLU A 263 21.05 -20.45 -2.80
C GLU A 263 21.18 -19.36 -1.73
N ASN A 264 22.33 -18.71 -1.73
CA ASN A 264 22.62 -17.61 -0.82
C ASN A 264 21.89 -16.34 -1.28
N LEU A 265 21.23 -15.65 -0.36
CA LEU A 265 20.46 -14.42 -0.60
C LEU A 265 20.95 -13.34 0.38
N PRO A 266 20.83 -12.04 0.05
CA PRO A 266 21.19 -11.01 1.02
C PRO A 266 20.38 -11.11 2.32
N GLY A 267 21.06 -11.41 3.43
CA GLY A 267 20.55 -11.60 4.77
C GLY A 267 19.83 -12.93 5.02
N SER A 268 19.88 -13.88 4.10
CA SER A 268 19.19 -15.17 4.23
C SER A 268 19.67 -16.22 3.22
N TYR A 269 19.10 -17.41 3.27
CA TYR A 269 19.28 -18.40 2.22
C TYR A 269 17.94 -19.05 1.88
N ARG A 270 17.88 -19.68 0.70
CA ARG A 270 16.78 -20.59 0.37
C ARG A 270 17.32 -21.95 -0.06
N CYS A 271 16.58 -22.99 0.33
CA CYS A 271 16.78 -24.34 -0.16
C CYS A 271 15.77 -24.59 -1.28
N GLY A 272 16.27 -24.99 -2.45
CA GLY A 272 15.45 -25.40 -3.58
C GLY A 272 15.61 -26.89 -3.87
N ASP A 273 14.59 -27.50 -4.45
CA ASP A 273 14.67 -28.87 -4.94
C ASP A 273 15.33 -28.91 -6.32
N CYS A 274 16.11 -29.97 -6.57
CA CYS A 274 16.67 -30.23 -7.88
C CYS A 274 15.58 -30.50 -8.93
N ASP A 275 15.85 -30.10 -10.17
CA ASP A 275 15.03 -30.50 -11.32
C ASP A 275 14.86 -32.04 -11.36
N ARG A 276 13.70 -32.51 -11.83
CA ARG A 276 13.40 -33.94 -11.95
C ARG A 276 14.49 -34.70 -12.73
N ALA A 277 15.10 -34.04 -13.71
CA ALA A 277 16.18 -34.57 -14.53
C ALA A 277 17.49 -34.80 -13.76
N CYS A 278 17.70 -34.15 -12.61
CA CYS A 278 18.93 -34.28 -11.81
C CYS A 278 18.74 -35.28 -10.67
N SER A 279 19.64 -36.24 -10.49
CA SER A 279 19.71 -37.05 -9.25
C SER A 279 20.45 -36.32 -8.12
N ALA A 280 21.30 -35.34 -8.46
CA ALA A 280 21.92 -34.37 -7.58
C ALA A 280 22.15 -33.04 -8.33
N CYS A 281 22.11 -31.91 -7.64
CA CYS A 281 22.28 -30.59 -8.24
C CYS A 281 23.00 -29.62 -7.29
N SER A 282 23.56 -28.55 -7.85
CA SER A 282 24.15 -27.43 -7.11
C SER A 282 23.42 -26.11 -7.34
N GLY A 283 22.30 -26.14 -8.07
CA GLY A 283 21.53 -24.96 -8.44
C GLY A 283 20.22 -25.30 -9.13
N PRO A 284 19.41 -24.29 -9.49
CA PRO A 284 18.10 -24.49 -10.09
C PRO A 284 18.18 -25.01 -11.54
N GLY A 285 17.12 -25.72 -11.94
CA GLY A 285 16.93 -26.19 -13.31
C GLY A 285 17.93 -27.27 -13.76
N GLN A 286 17.81 -27.68 -15.03
CA GLN A 286 18.64 -28.75 -15.59
C GLN A 286 20.12 -28.38 -15.69
N VAL A 287 20.44 -27.10 -15.86
CA VAL A 287 21.84 -26.62 -15.95
C VAL A 287 22.58 -26.80 -14.63
N GLY A 288 21.87 -26.74 -13.50
CA GLY A 288 22.42 -26.95 -12.17
C GLY A 288 22.64 -28.42 -11.81
N CYS A 289 22.33 -29.38 -12.70
CA CYS A 289 22.54 -30.80 -12.41
C CYS A 289 24.03 -31.13 -12.30
N THR A 290 24.41 -31.78 -11.19
CA THR A 290 25.75 -32.37 -11.02
C THR A 290 25.74 -33.88 -11.34
N ALA A 291 24.56 -34.51 -11.29
CA ALA A 291 24.33 -35.88 -11.75
C ALA A 291 22.92 -36.03 -12.33
N CYS A 292 22.76 -36.86 -13.36
CA CYS A 292 21.48 -37.09 -14.01
C CYS A 292 20.68 -38.21 -13.33
N SER A 293 19.35 -38.04 -13.30
CA SER A 293 18.40 -39.09 -12.92
C SER A 293 18.37 -40.17 -14.00
N PRO A 294 17.93 -41.41 -13.69
CA PRO A 294 17.63 -42.41 -14.71
C PRO A 294 16.65 -41.86 -15.76
N GLY A 295 16.90 -42.17 -17.04
CA GLY A 295 16.16 -41.60 -18.18
C GLY A 295 16.73 -40.28 -18.70
N PHE A 296 17.76 -39.73 -18.05
CA PHE A 296 18.45 -38.51 -18.48
C PHE A 296 19.94 -38.76 -18.64
N GLU A 297 20.54 -38.09 -19.62
CA GLU A 297 21.98 -38.12 -19.92
C GLU A 297 22.59 -36.72 -19.89
N PRO A 298 23.91 -36.59 -19.70
CA PRO A 298 24.57 -35.29 -19.79
C PRO A 298 24.31 -34.64 -21.15
N ALA A 299 23.90 -33.37 -21.13
CA ALA A 299 23.64 -32.62 -22.36
C ALA A 299 24.89 -32.57 -23.25
N THR A 300 24.73 -32.86 -24.54
CA THR A 300 25.83 -32.88 -25.52
C THR A 300 26.39 -31.49 -25.82
N THR A 301 25.62 -30.44 -25.56
CA THR A 301 26.02 -29.04 -25.67
C THR A 301 25.62 -28.28 -24.42
N GLY A 302 26.62 -27.85 -23.63
CA GLY A 302 26.41 -27.10 -22.39
C GLY A 302 26.56 -27.95 -21.13
N SER A 303 25.98 -27.47 -20.03
CA SER A 303 25.96 -28.15 -18.73
C SER A 303 24.52 -28.52 -18.39
N GLY A 304 24.33 -29.70 -17.80
CA GLY A 304 23.03 -30.17 -17.34
C GLY A 304 22.66 -31.55 -17.87
N CYS A 305 21.40 -31.95 -17.61
CA CYS A 305 20.86 -33.24 -18.01
C CYS A 305 19.76 -33.06 -19.06
N GLN A 306 19.88 -33.77 -20.18
CA GLN A 306 18.87 -33.86 -21.22
C GLN A 306 18.19 -35.23 -21.17
N ASP A 307 16.96 -35.27 -21.65
CA ASP A 307 16.19 -36.52 -21.78
C ASP A 307 16.90 -37.48 -22.74
N VAL A 308 17.03 -38.75 -22.35
CA VAL A 308 17.59 -39.79 -23.23
C VAL A 308 16.56 -40.08 -24.30
N ASN A 309 16.92 -39.90 -25.58
CA ASN A 309 15.99 -40.24 -26.64
C ASN A 309 16.02 -41.74 -26.97
N GLU A 310 15.18 -42.56 -26.32
CA GLU A 310 15.15 -44.01 -26.57
C GLU A 310 14.65 -44.38 -27.96
N CYS A 311 14.08 -43.42 -28.69
CA CYS A 311 13.63 -43.59 -30.08
C CYS A 311 14.65 -43.09 -31.10
N SER A 312 15.88 -42.80 -30.70
CA SER A 312 16.97 -42.44 -31.60
C SER A 312 17.25 -43.55 -32.63
N PRO A 313 17.58 -43.21 -33.89
CA PRO A 313 17.92 -44.21 -34.91
C PRO A 313 19.12 -45.09 -34.54
N ASP A 314 19.95 -44.66 -33.59
CA ASP A 314 21.14 -45.38 -33.13
C ASP A 314 20.84 -46.41 -32.01
N SER A 315 19.60 -46.48 -31.50
CA SER A 315 19.16 -47.42 -30.44
C SER A 315 17.83 -48.10 -30.80
N PRO A 316 17.81 -49.12 -31.68
CA PRO A 316 16.57 -49.76 -32.11
C PRO A 316 16.00 -50.67 -31.00
N HIS A 317 15.21 -50.09 -30.11
CA HIS A 317 14.53 -50.81 -29.02
C HIS A 317 13.23 -51.50 -29.45
N CYS A 318 12.62 -51.09 -30.57
CA CYS A 318 11.46 -51.74 -31.16
C CYS A 318 11.89 -52.64 -32.32
N THR A 319 11.47 -53.90 -32.31
CA THR A 319 11.83 -54.91 -33.34
C THR A 319 10.61 -55.55 -34.01
N GLY A 320 9.39 -55.27 -33.52
CA GLY A 320 8.14 -55.78 -34.07
C GLY A 320 7.52 -54.90 -35.18
N PRO A 321 6.77 -55.48 -36.13
CA PRO A 321 6.22 -54.77 -37.30
C PRO A 321 5.08 -53.78 -37.00
N TYR A 322 4.58 -53.74 -35.75
CA TYR A 322 3.50 -52.85 -35.32
C TYR A 322 3.82 -52.11 -34.02
N GLU A 323 5.11 -52.07 -33.64
CA GLU A 323 5.57 -51.35 -32.46
C GLU A 323 5.78 -49.88 -32.80
N ARG A 324 5.31 -49.00 -31.92
CA ARG A 324 5.55 -47.55 -32.01
C ARG A 324 6.42 -47.15 -30.83
N CYS A 325 7.62 -46.67 -31.12
CA CYS A 325 8.46 -46.06 -30.10
C CYS A 325 7.86 -44.72 -29.65
N VAL A 326 7.87 -44.47 -28.35
CA VAL A 326 7.49 -43.19 -27.73
C VAL A 326 8.62 -42.78 -26.80
N ASN A 327 9.14 -41.58 -27.01
CA ASN A 327 10.11 -40.95 -26.11
C ASN A 327 9.38 -40.52 -24.84
N LEU A 328 9.82 -40.96 -23.66
CA LEU A 328 9.07 -40.83 -22.40
C LEU A 328 9.59 -39.74 -21.47
#